data_AF-A0A7L5RT11-F1
#
_entry.id   AF-A0A7L5RT11-F1
#
_cell.length_a   1.000
_cell.length_b   1.000
_cell.length_c   1.000
_cell.angle_alpha   90.00
_cell.angle_beta   90.00
_cell.angle_gamma   90.00
#
_symmetry.space_group_name_H-M   'P 1'
#
loop_
_entity.id
_entity.type
_entity.pdbx_description
1 polymer ?
#
loop_
_entity_poly.entity_id
_entity_poly.type
_entity_poly.pdbx_seq_one_letter_code
_entity_poly.pdbx_strand_id
1 'polypeptide(L)' 'MHALWVTLGILCLGMVLLGVGFTRRDQPFGVLLLWLGTLCMLSIIGYRILEAIKILP' A
#
# COMPACT_ATOMS: atom_id res chain seq x y z
N MET A 1 9.06 -10.22 14.97
CA MET A 1 7.71 -10.83 15.00
C MET A 1 6.62 -9.80 14.66
N HIS A 2 6.49 -8.66 15.35
CA HIS A 2 5.43 -7.65 15.07
C HIS A 2 5.53 -6.94 13.71
N ALA A 3 6.74 -6.61 13.24
CA ALA A 3 6.92 -5.89 11.98
C ALA A 3 6.31 -6.65 10.78
N LEU A 4 6.46 -7.97 10.73
CA LEU A 4 5.95 -8.82 9.65
C LEU A 4 4.42 -8.79 9.57
N TRP A 5 3.72 -8.84 10.70
CA TRP A 5 2.25 -8.80 10.74
C TRP A 5 1.70 -7.45 10.30
N VAL A 6 2.38 -6.36 10.64
CA VAL A 6 2.01 -5.02 10.21
C VAL A 6 2.21 -4.86 8.70
N THR A 7 3.32 -5.31 8.12
CA THR A 7 3.50 -5.29 6.66
C THR A 7 2.49 -6.17 5.95
N LEU A 8 2.22 -7.38 6.44
CA LEU A 8 1.26 -8.31 5.80
C LEU A 8 -0.17 -7.75 5.82
N GLY A 9 -0.61 -7.21 6.95
CA GLY A 9 -1.95 -6.60 7.08
C GLY A 9 -2.13 -5.42 6.13
N ILE A 10 -1.12 -4.56 6.02
CA ILE A 10 -1.18 -3.38 5.17
C ILE A 10 -1.01 -3.75 3.67
N LEU A 11 -0.23 -4.79 3.36
CA LEU A 11 -0.08 -5.31 1.99
C LEU A 11 -1.37 -5.96 1.49
N CYS A 12 -2.06 -6.72 2.35
CA CYS A 12 -3.43 -7.18 2.08
C CYS A 12 -4.38 -6.01 1.84
N LEU A 13 -4.30 -4.97 2.67
CA LEU A 13 -5.16 -3.78 2.53
C LEU A 13 -4.90 -3.05 1.20
N GLY A 14 -3.63 -2.89 0.81
CA GLY A 14 -3.24 -2.33 -0.49
C GLY A 14 -3.71 -3.17 -1.68
N MET A 15 -3.61 -4.50 -1.59
CA MET A 15 -4.13 -5.41 -2.63
C MET A 15 -5.65 -5.33 -2.77
N VAL A 16 -6.39 -5.23 -1.66
CA VAL A 16 -7.85 -5.05 -1.69
C VAL A 16 -8.21 -3.71 -2.32
N LEU A 17 -7.52 -2.62 -1.95
CA LEU A 17 -7.76 -1.29 -2.54
C LEU A 17 -7.53 -1.30 -4.07
N LEU A 18 -6.44 -1.92 -4.52
CA LEU A 18 -6.15 -2.07 -5.95
C LEU A 18 -7.18 -2.94 -6.65
N GLY A 19 -7.58 -4.07 -6.06
CA GLY A 19 -8.60 -4.97 -6.62
C GLY A 19 -9.97 -4.31 -6.76
N VAL A 20 -10.38 -3.52 -5.77
CA VAL A 20 -11.63 -2.72 -5.83
C VAL A 20 -11.51 -1.61 -6.87
N GLY A 21 -10.34 -0.96 -6.97
CA GLY A 21 -10.07 0.05 -8.00
C GLY A 21 -10.12 -0.52 -9.42
N PHE A 22 -9.59 -1.72 -9.63
CA PHE A 22 -9.68 -2.46 -10.90
C PHE A 22 -11.11 -2.88 -11.23
N THR A 23 -11.89 -3.34 -10.25
CA THR A 23 -13.31 -3.70 -10.44
C THR A 23 -14.17 -2.51 -10.88
N ARG A 24 -13.82 -1.29 -10.45
CA ARG A 24 -14.54 -0.05 -10.78
C ARG A 24 -13.84 0.80 -11.84
N ARG A 25 -12.89 0.23 -12.60
CA ARG A 25 -12.09 0.91 -13.64
C ARG A 25 -12.94 1.67 -14.67
N ASP A 26 -14.15 1.19 -14.92
CA ASP A 26 -15.07 1.76 -15.91
C ASP A 26 -15.56 3.18 -15.55
N GLN A 27 -15.52 3.53 -14.26
CA GLN A 27 -15.87 4.86 -13.77
C GLN A 27 -14.59 5.68 -13.52
N PRO A 28 -14.60 7.02 -13.72
CA PRO A 28 -13.45 7.89 -13.40
C PRO A 28 -13.02 7.77 -11.93
N PHE A 29 -13.93 7.36 -11.05
CA PHE A 29 -13.67 7.04 -9.66
C PHE A 29 -12.75 5.82 -9.45
N GLY A 30 -12.78 4.84 -10.36
CA GLY A 30 -11.92 3.66 -10.29
C GLY A 30 -10.45 3.99 -10.52
N VAL A 31 -10.16 4.94 -11.42
CA VAL A 31 -8.79 5.44 -11.63
C VAL A 31 -8.28 6.19 -10.41
N LEU A 32 -9.13 7.00 -9.76
CA LEU A 32 -8.78 7.65 -8.48
C LEU A 32 -8.49 6.61 -7.38
N LEU A 33 -9.29 5.55 -7.28
CA LEU A 33 -9.08 4.48 -6.31
C LEU A 33 -7.78 3.70 -6.57
N LEU A 34 -7.44 3.47 -7.84
CA LEU A 34 -6.17 2.88 -8.26
C LEU A 34 -4.99 3.76 -7.85
N TRP A 35 -5.10 5.07 -8.07
CA TRP A 35 -4.10 6.05 -7.66
C TRP A 35 -3.89 6.08 -6.15
N LEU A 36 -4.97 5.96 -5.39
CA LEU A 36 -4.95 5.90 -3.92
C LEU A 36 -4.32 4.59 -3.41
N GLY A 37 -4.61 3.47 -4.09
CA GLY A 37 -3.99 2.18 -3.80
C GLY A 37 -2.48 2.16 -4.06
N THR A 38 -2.02 2.78 -5.17
CA THR A 38 -0.58 2.93 -5.44
C THR A 38 0.11 3.90 -4.48
N LEU A 39 -0.53 5.02 -4.11
CA LEU A 39 -0.02 5.94 -3.07
C LEU A 39 0.13 5.24 -1.72
N CYS A 40 -0.82 4.37 -1.37
CA CYS A 40 -0.76 3.57 -0.17
C CYS A 40 0.46 2.63 -0.20
N MET A 41 0.61 1.85 -1.28
CA MET A 41 1.81 1.01 -1.53
C MET A 41 3.11 1.80 -1.44
N LEU A 42 3.17 2.99 -2.05
CA LEU A 42 4.37 3.83 -2.06
C LEU A 42 4.72 4.36 -0.66
N SER A 43 3.72 4.77 0.11
CA SER A 43 3.90 5.23 1.50
C SER A 43 4.49 4.13 2.38
N ILE A 44 4.06 2.88 2.19
CA ILE A 44 4.54 1.72 2.94
C ILE A 44 5.99 1.41 2.62
N ILE A 45 6.34 1.39 1.33
CA ILE A 45 7.72 1.18 0.89
C ILE A 45 8.62 2.28 1.48
N GLY A 46 8.18 3.54 1.43
CA GLY A 46 8.89 4.66 2.05
C GLY A 46 9.08 4.47 3.56
N TYR A 47 8.05 4.05 4.28
CA TYR A 47 8.13 3.79 5.73
C TYR A 47 9.10 2.64 6.05
N ARG A 48 9.08 1.56 5.26
CA ARG A 48 10.00 0.42 5.40
C ARG A 48 11.44 0.81 5.12
N ILE A 49 11.68 1.65 4.10
CA ILE A 49 13.00 2.18 3.79
C ILE A 49 13.50 3.08 4.92
N LEU A 50 12.66 3.96 5.45
CA LEU A 50 13.01 4.83 6.59
C LEU A 50 13.32 4.02 7.85
N GLU A 51 12.54 2.98 8.13
CA GLU A 51 12.78 2.07 9.26
C GLU A 51 14.10 1.29 9.07
N ALA A 52 14.38 0.81 7.85
CA ALA A 52 15.62 0.11 7.51
C ALA A 52 16.85 1.04 7.58
N ILE A 53 16.72 2.29 7.12
CA ILE A 53 17.77 3.31 7.19
C ILE A 53 18.04 3.72 8.64
N LYS A 54 16.99 3.83 9.46
CA LYS A 54 17.11 4.21 10.87
C LYS A 54 17.65 3.09 11.76
N ILE A 55 17.87 1.90 11.20
CA ILE A 55 18.42 0.71 11.88
C ILE A 55 19.94 0.57 11.71
N LEU A 56 20.63 1.49 11.01
CA LEU A 56 22.08 1.57 11.08
C LEU A 56 22.50 2.54 12.21
N PRO A 57 23.03 2.07 13.35
CA PRO A 57 23.85 2.91 14.23
C PRO A 57 25.11 3.39 13.50
#